data_AF-A0A1Y1M7Z2-F1
#
_entry.id   AF-A0A1Y1M7Z2-F1
#
_cell.length_a   1.000
_cell.length_b   1.000
_cell.length_c   1.000
_cell.angle_alpha   90.00
_cell.angle_beta   90.00
_cell.angle_gamma   90.00
#
_symmetry.space_group_name_H-M   'P 1'
#
loop_
_entity.id
_entity.type
_entity.pdbx_description
1 polymer ?
#
loop_
_entity_poly.entity_id
_entity_poly.type
_entity_poly.pdbx_seq_one_letter_code
_entity_poly.pdbx_strand_id
1 'polypeptide(L)'
;MEEFLLKKEDIFAKVKKLQEEIENDHCNNEQCNESLQVYSDEYNDLLHKAWKELMALELTLYEQMEEVISNFEQTITEMVNYFIENAQGYFTELRNLEQAYSENLGVEAVALLTLAGTKDDYPLPEDLKIIMSDKEILNNALGASHDAHLLAIDVREDTLVGKARSWLHNLVSGLTRQEVMRNRGKVLEINHFLDIQREEFEELHSYLTLPATLETDLNALLN
;
A
#
# COMPACT_ATOMS: atom_id res chain seq x y z
N MET A 1 -28.29 1.70 1.70
CA MET A 1 -28.25 2.77 0.67
C MET A 1 -29.60 2.91 -0.04
N GLU A 2 -30.17 1.86 -0.60
CA GLU A 2 -31.52 1.90 -1.22
C GLU A 2 -32.62 2.35 -0.23
N GLU A 3 -32.62 1.81 1.00
CA GLU A 3 -33.55 2.25 2.06
C GLU A 3 -33.38 3.73 2.43
N PHE A 4 -32.14 4.25 2.40
CA PHE A 4 -31.86 5.67 2.67
C PHE A 4 -32.46 6.56 1.58
N LEU A 5 -32.27 6.20 0.31
CA LEU A 5 -32.79 6.96 -0.83
C LEU A 5 -34.33 7.00 -0.81
N LEU A 6 -35.00 5.87 -0.54
CA LEU A 6 -36.46 5.82 -0.44
C LEU A 6 -37.00 6.72 0.68
N LYS A 7 -36.36 6.70 1.85
CA LYS A 7 -36.77 7.55 2.99
C LYS A 7 -36.47 9.03 2.74
N LYS A 8 -35.35 9.34 2.09
CA LYS A 8 -35.03 10.70 1.64
C LYS A 8 -36.12 11.22 0.72
N GLU A 9 -36.51 10.44 -0.30
CA GLU A 9 -37.57 10.84 -1.25
C GLU A 9 -38.91 11.08 -0.54
N ASP A 10 -39.28 10.23 0.42
CA ASP A 10 -40.49 10.40 1.23
C ASP A 10 -40.46 11.72 2.04
N ILE A 11 -39.36 12.00 2.75
CA ILE A 11 -39.21 13.24 3.52
C ILE A 11 -39.24 14.46 2.60
N PHE A 12 -38.51 14.43 1.47
CA PHE A 12 -38.49 15.52 0.51
C PHE A 12 -39.88 15.76 -0.11
N ALA A 13 -40.65 14.70 -0.35
CA ALA A 13 -42.02 14.82 -0.82
C ALA A 13 -42.95 15.44 0.24
N LYS A 14 -42.79 15.11 1.52
CA LYS A 14 -43.54 15.75 2.62
C LYS A 14 -43.22 17.23 2.74
N VAL A 15 -41.93 17.59 2.69
CA VAL A 15 -41.47 18.98 2.75
C VAL A 15 -42.00 19.80 1.56
N LYS A 16 -42.02 19.23 0.35
CA LYS A 16 -42.62 19.88 -0.83
C LYS A 16 -44.14 20.06 -0.72
N LYS A 17 -44.87 19.08 -0.18
CA LYS A 17 -46.31 19.25 0.07
C LYS A 17 -46.59 20.36 1.08
N LEU A 18 -45.78 20.43 2.14
CA LEU A 18 -45.84 21.53 3.10
C LEU A 18 -45.61 22.89 2.42
N GLN A 19 -44.68 22.95 1.46
CA GLN A 19 -44.46 24.15 0.63
C GLN A 19 -45.72 24.55 -0.14
N GLU A 20 -46.37 23.61 -0.82
CA GLU A 20 -47.62 23.87 -1.56
C GLU A 20 -48.75 24.35 -0.63
N GLU A 21 -48.84 23.81 0.59
CA GLU A 21 -49.84 24.23 1.59
C GLU A 21 -49.60 25.65 2.10
N ILE A 22 -48.32 26.06 2.24
CA ILE A 22 -47.92 27.42 2.60
C ILE A 22 -48.21 28.40 1.46
N GLU A 23 -47.87 28.06 0.22
CA GLU A 23 -48.11 28.91 -0.97
C GLU A 23 -49.61 29.18 -1.21
N ASN A 24 -50.46 28.22 -0.86
CA ASN A 24 -51.92 28.33 -1.02
C ASN A 24 -52.63 28.88 0.23
N ASP A 25 -51.90 29.40 1.24
CA ASP A 25 -52.43 30.01 2.47
C ASP A 25 -53.35 29.07 3.28
N HIS A 26 -53.14 27.74 3.16
CA HIS A 26 -53.98 26.71 3.77
C HIS A 26 -53.48 26.24 5.16
N CYS A 27 -52.45 26.87 5.71
CA CYS A 27 -51.80 26.45 6.96
C CYS A 27 -51.54 27.63 7.91
N ASN A 28 -51.70 27.40 9.22
CA ASN A 28 -51.24 28.36 10.24
C ASN A 28 -49.70 28.29 10.35
N ASN A 29 -49.03 29.45 10.31
CA ASN A 29 -47.57 29.58 10.28
C ASN A 29 -46.87 28.82 11.43
N GLU A 30 -47.50 28.74 12.60
CA GLU A 30 -47.01 27.97 13.75
C GLU A 30 -47.03 26.45 13.50
N GLN A 31 -48.12 25.90 12.95
CA GLN A 31 -48.26 24.46 12.67
C GLN A 31 -47.33 23.99 11.53
N CYS A 32 -47.13 24.85 10.52
CA CYS A 32 -46.20 24.55 9.43
C CYS A 32 -44.74 24.56 9.90
N ASN A 33 -44.35 25.50 10.77
CA ASN A 33 -43.00 25.51 11.36
C ASN A 33 -42.76 24.29 12.26
N GLU A 34 -43.75 23.87 13.07
CA GLU A 34 -43.65 22.64 13.85
C GLU A 34 -43.48 21.39 12.97
N SER A 35 -44.25 21.30 11.88
CA SER A 35 -44.16 20.17 10.94
C SER A 35 -42.83 20.14 10.19
N LEU A 36 -42.32 21.30 9.77
CA LEU A 36 -41.01 21.43 9.12
C LEU A 36 -39.87 21.03 10.07
N GLN A 37 -39.96 21.43 11.34
CA GLN A 37 -39.01 21.02 12.37
C GLN A 37 -39.00 19.50 12.56
N VAL A 38 -40.18 18.85 12.61
CA VAL A 38 -40.29 17.39 12.69
C VAL A 38 -39.61 16.72 11.49
N TYR A 39 -39.85 17.20 10.27
CA TYR A 39 -39.21 16.63 9.08
C TYR A 39 -37.70 16.86 9.04
N SER A 40 -37.23 17.99 9.57
CA SER A 40 -35.80 18.26 9.77
C SER A 40 -35.17 17.28 10.76
N ASP A 41 -35.82 17.03 11.89
CA ASP A 41 -35.35 16.08 12.88
C ASP A 41 -35.34 14.65 12.32
N GLU A 42 -36.40 14.24 11.59
CA GLU A 42 -36.47 12.95 10.89
C GLU A 42 -35.34 12.77 9.86
N TYR A 43 -35.02 13.83 9.10
CA TYR A 43 -33.95 13.79 8.11
C TYR A 43 -32.56 13.70 8.75
N ASN A 44 -32.32 14.48 9.80
CA ASN A 44 -31.08 14.44 10.56
C ASN A 44 -30.84 13.06 11.19
N ASP A 45 -31.88 12.43 11.74
CA ASP A 45 -31.82 11.07 12.26
C ASP A 45 -31.52 10.05 11.16
N LEU A 46 -32.14 10.20 9.99
CA LEU A 46 -31.87 9.36 8.82
C LEU A 46 -30.41 9.48 8.36
N LEU A 47 -29.87 10.71 8.30
CA LEU A 47 -28.47 10.96 7.97
C LEU A 47 -27.52 10.37 9.01
N HIS A 48 -27.81 10.55 10.29
CA HIS A 48 -27.00 10.01 11.37
C HIS A 48 -26.98 8.47 11.34
N LYS A 49 -28.13 7.85 11.05
CA LYS A 49 -28.21 6.40 10.88
C LYS A 49 -27.38 5.93 9.69
N ALA A 50 -27.50 6.60 8.53
CA ALA A 50 -26.72 6.27 7.34
C ALA A 50 -25.22 6.40 7.58
N TRP A 51 -24.78 7.49 8.24
CA TRP A 51 -23.38 7.65 8.66
C TRP A 51 -22.89 6.50 9.51
N LYS A 52 -23.66 6.15 10.55
CA LYS A 52 -23.29 5.08 11.49
C LYS A 52 -23.16 3.74 10.78
N GLU A 53 -24.08 3.42 9.87
CA GLU A 53 -24.02 2.21 9.05
C GLU A 53 -22.79 2.20 8.14
N LEU A 54 -22.54 3.29 7.40
CA LEU A 54 -21.39 3.40 6.50
C LEU A 54 -20.05 3.31 7.25
N MET A 55 -19.92 4.01 8.38
CA MET A 55 -18.74 3.96 9.24
C MET A 55 -18.53 2.58 9.84
N ALA A 56 -19.60 1.90 10.27
CA ALA A 56 -19.49 0.53 10.79
C ALA A 56 -19.03 -0.45 9.71
N LEU A 57 -19.57 -0.35 8.49
CA LEU A 57 -19.13 -1.16 7.36
C LEU A 57 -17.67 -0.90 7.01
N GLU A 58 -17.24 0.36 6.98
CA GLU A 58 -15.85 0.72 6.68
C GLU A 58 -14.89 0.26 7.79
N LEU A 59 -15.28 0.31 9.06
CA LEU A 59 -14.50 -0.24 10.17
C LEU A 59 -14.34 -1.76 10.02
N THR A 60 -15.44 -2.49 9.81
CA THR A 60 -15.39 -3.94 9.61
C THR A 60 -14.54 -4.33 8.41
N LEU A 61 -14.67 -3.60 7.30
CA LEU A 61 -13.86 -3.84 6.10
C LEU A 61 -12.37 -3.61 6.39
N TYR A 62 -12.02 -2.52 7.09
CA TYR A 62 -10.64 -2.25 7.48
C TYR A 62 -10.07 -3.36 8.38
N GLU A 63 -10.82 -3.81 9.38
CA GLU A 63 -10.41 -4.92 10.25
C GLU A 63 -10.18 -6.22 9.47
N GLN A 64 -11.07 -6.54 8.53
CA GLN A 64 -10.91 -7.71 7.65
C GLN A 64 -9.69 -7.58 6.73
N MET A 65 -9.45 -6.39 6.20
CA MET A 65 -8.28 -6.14 5.35
C MET A 65 -6.97 -6.26 6.13
N GLU A 66 -6.91 -5.75 7.36
CA GLU A 66 -5.75 -5.92 8.25
C GLU A 66 -5.47 -7.40 8.54
N GLU A 67 -6.51 -8.20 8.79
CA GLU A 67 -6.37 -9.65 8.97
C GLU A 67 -5.83 -10.33 7.71
N VAL A 68 -6.36 -10.00 6.53
CA VAL A 68 -5.90 -10.54 5.25
C VAL A 68 -4.46 -10.14 4.96
N ILE A 69 -4.08 -8.88 5.21
CA ILE A 69 -2.70 -8.40 5.02
C ILE A 69 -1.75 -9.12 5.97
N SER A 70 -2.14 -9.32 7.23
CA SER A 70 -1.34 -10.05 8.23
C SER A 70 -1.11 -11.52 7.82
N ASN A 71 -2.17 -12.22 7.41
CA ASN A 71 -2.05 -13.60 6.93
C ASN A 71 -1.19 -13.70 5.66
N PHE A 72 -1.33 -12.73 4.75
CA PHE A 72 -0.48 -12.63 3.57
C PHE A 72 0.97 -12.40 3.95
N GLU A 73 1.26 -11.45 4.85
CA GLU A 73 2.61 -11.14 5.35
C GLU A 73 3.28 -12.38 5.92
N GLN A 74 2.58 -13.15 6.76
CA GLN A 74 3.11 -14.38 7.30
C GLN A 74 3.47 -15.36 6.17
N THR A 75 2.52 -15.62 5.27
CA THR A 75 2.69 -16.60 4.19
C THR A 75 3.84 -16.21 3.25
N ILE A 76 3.90 -14.95 2.83
CA ILE A 76 4.95 -14.49 1.91
C ILE A 76 6.32 -14.46 2.60
N THR A 77 6.37 -14.18 3.89
CA THR A 77 7.60 -14.22 4.69
C THR A 77 8.16 -15.63 4.76
N GLU A 78 7.31 -16.63 5.02
CA GLU A 78 7.69 -18.04 5.01
C GLU A 78 8.23 -18.47 3.63
N MET A 79 7.55 -18.10 2.55
CA MET A 79 8.00 -18.40 1.18
C MET A 79 9.35 -17.75 0.84
N VAL A 80 9.54 -16.49 1.22
CA VAL A 80 10.81 -15.77 0.98
C VAL A 80 11.94 -16.35 1.81
N ASN A 81 11.68 -16.72 3.07
CA ASN A 81 12.68 -17.37 3.90
C ASN A 81 13.10 -18.73 3.32
N TYR A 82 12.13 -19.53 2.88
CA TYR A 82 12.43 -20.78 2.18
C TYR A 82 13.26 -20.54 0.92
N PHE A 83 12.92 -19.53 0.10
CA PHE A 83 13.72 -19.16 -1.05
C PHE A 83 15.16 -18.77 -0.67
N ILE A 84 15.33 -17.96 0.38
CA ILE A 84 16.64 -17.55 0.89
C ILE A 84 17.43 -18.77 1.34
N GLU A 85 16.86 -19.66 2.16
CA GLU A 85 17.52 -20.86 2.65
C GLU A 85 18.04 -21.74 1.49
N ASN A 86 17.22 -21.96 0.45
CA ASN A 86 17.66 -22.70 -0.73
C ASN A 86 18.79 -21.98 -1.47
N ALA A 87 18.69 -20.66 -1.65
CA ALA A 87 19.74 -19.88 -2.30
C ALA A 87 21.07 -19.99 -1.54
N GLN A 88 21.05 -19.89 -0.21
CA GLN A 88 22.24 -20.05 0.64
C GLN A 88 22.82 -21.47 0.57
N GLY A 89 21.96 -22.49 0.40
CA GLY A 89 22.37 -23.85 0.08
C GLY A 89 23.25 -23.91 -1.18
N TYR A 90 22.80 -23.28 -2.27
CA TYR A 90 23.61 -23.20 -3.51
C TYR A 90 24.91 -22.41 -3.32
N PHE A 91 24.91 -21.33 -2.55
CA PHE A 91 26.16 -20.61 -2.25
C PHE A 91 27.14 -21.44 -1.43
N THR A 92 26.66 -22.30 -0.55
CA THR A 92 27.50 -23.28 0.16
C THR A 92 28.13 -24.27 -0.81
N GLU A 93 27.35 -24.79 -1.77
CA GLU A 93 27.89 -25.66 -2.82
C GLU A 93 28.92 -24.93 -3.70
N LEU A 94 28.69 -23.66 -4.06
CA LEU A 94 29.64 -22.86 -4.82
C LEU A 94 30.97 -22.68 -4.08
N ARG A 95 30.95 -22.42 -2.76
CA ARG A 95 32.18 -22.34 -1.96
C ARG A 95 32.93 -23.66 -1.94
N ASN A 96 32.22 -24.79 -1.84
CA ASN A 96 32.84 -26.12 -1.87
C ASN A 96 33.48 -26.41 -3.24
N LEU A 97 32.81 -26.02 -4.34
CA LEU A 97 33.35 -26.16 -5.69
C LEU A 97 34.58 -25.27 -5.89
N GLU A 98 34.56 -24.03 -5.39
CA GLU A 98 35.71 -23.13 -5.44
C GLU A 98 36.89 -23.65 -4.61
N GLN A 99 36.63 -24.21 -3.43
CA GLN A 99 37.66 -24.88 -2.62
C GLN A 99 38.33 -26.01 -3.42
N ALA A 100 37.52 -26.90 -4.02
CA ALA A 100 38.03 -28.00 -4.82
C ALA A 100 38.77 -27.51 -6.08
N TYR A 101 38.30 -26.43 -6.71
CA TYR A 101 38.97 -25.80 -7.84
C TYR A 101 40.36 -25.27 -7.45
N SER A 102 40.45 -24.50 -6.36
CA SER A 102 41.69 -23.93 -5.83
C SER A 102 42.72 -25.01 -5.47
N GLU A 103 42.27 -26.08 -4.80
CA GLU A 103 43.13 -27.23 -4.46
C GLU A 103 43.68 -27.93 -5.71
N ASN A 104 42.81 -28.25 -6.67
CA ASN A 104 43.22 -28.93 -7.91
C ASN A 104 44.15 -28.05 -8.76
N LEU A 105 43.82 -26.76 -8.89
CA LEU A 105 44.66 -25.81 -9.59
C LEU A 105 46.03 -25.68 -8.94
N GLY A 106 46.10 -25.66 -7.60
CA GLY A 106 47.36 -25.62 -6.87
C GLY A 106 48.24 -26.84 -7.13
N VAL A 107 47.67 -28.05 -7.16
CA VAL A 107 48.41 -29.28 -7.48
C VAL A 107 48.99 -29.21 -8.90
N GLU A 108 48.17 -28.86 -9.88
CA GLU A 108 48.60 -28.79 -11.29
C GLU A 108 49.62 -27.67 -11.53
N ALA A 109 49.44 -26.50 -10.89
CA ALA A 109 50.35 -25.37 -11.04
C ALA A 109 51.74 -25.68 -10.45
N VAL A 110 51.82 -26.38 -9.31
CA VAL A 110 53.09 -26.83 -8.73
C VAL A 110 53.76 -27.91 -9.59
N ALA A 111 52.98 -28.82 -10.16
CA ALA A 111 53.49 -29.81 -11.11
C ALA A 111 54.08 -29.14 -12.36
N LEU A 112 53.38 -28.15 -12.91
CA LEU A 112 53.83 -27.36 -14.05
C LEU A 112 55.11 -26.56 -13.73
N LEU A 113 55.19 -25.93 -12.55
CA LEU A 113 56.38 -25.22 -12.09
C LEU A 113 57.60 -26.15 -12.04
N THR A 114 57.41 -27.36 -11.52
CA THR A 114 58.47 -28.37 -11.43
C THR A 114 58.93 -28.83 -12.82
N LEU A 115 57.98 -29.02 -13.76
CA LEU A 115 58.29 -29.40 -15.13
C LEU A 115 59.02 -28.28 -15.90
N ALA A 116 58.62 -27.03 -15.70
CA ALA A 116 59.26 -25.88 -16.31
C ALA A 116 60.70 -25.68 -15.77
N GLY A 117 60.92 -25.89 -14.47
CA GLY A 117 62.26 -25.82 -13.88
C GLY A 117 63.21 -26.95 -14.25
N THR A 118 62.72 -28.05 -14.84
CA THR A 118 63.55 -29.20 -15.27
C THR A 118 63.90 -29.20 -16.75
N LYS A 119 63.23 -28.38 -17.58
CA LYS A 119 63.46 -28.26 -19.02
C LYS A 119 63.85 -26.83 -19.36
N ASP A 120 65.11 -26.62 -19.75
CA ASP A 120 65.69 -25.30 -20.07
C ASP A 120 64.91 -24.49 -21.12
N ASP A 121 64.11 -25.15 -21.97
CA ASP A 121 63.36 -24.52 -23.07
C ASP A 121 61.84 -24.80 -22.98
N TYR A 122 61.29 -24.90 -21.76
CA TYR A 122 59.85 -25.10 -21.58
C TYR A 122 59.07 -23.85 -22.05
N PRO A 123 58.16 -23.96 -23.03
CA PRO A 123 57.46 -22.81 -23.59
C PRO A 123 56.36 -22.32 -22.64
N LEU A 124 56.73 -21.45 -21.71
CA LEU A 124 55.81 -20.81 -20.78
C LEU A 124 55.34 -19.45 -21.35
N PRO A 125 54.03 -19.15 -21.34
CA PRO A 125 53.52 -17.82 -21.68
C PRO A 125 54.16 -16.73 -20.82
N GLU A 126 54.40 -15.54 -21.41
CA GLU A 126 55.16 -14.47 -20.74
C GLU A 126 54.51 -14.01 -19.44
N ASP A 127 53.18 -13.93 -19.42
CA ASP A 127 52.40 -13.54 -18.23
C ASP A 127 52.54 -14.56 -17.09
N LEU A 128 52.75 -15.84 -17.41
CA LEU A 128 52.93 -16.90 -16.42
C LEU A 128 54.37 -16.96 -15.88
N LYS A 129 55.37 -16.47 -16.62
CA LYS A 129 56.78 -16.53 -16.18
C LYS A 129 57.00 -15.77 -14.87
N ILE A 130 56.27 -14.67 -14.66
CA ILE A 130 56.35 -13.87 -13.43
C ILE A 130 55.72 -14.64 -12.26
N ILE A 131 54.55 -15.24 -12.47
CA ILE A 131 53.83 -15.97 -11.42
C ILE A 131 54.54 -17.28 -11.07
N MET A 132 55.17 -17.91 -12.06
CA MET A 132 55.87 -19.19 -11.95
C MET A 132 57.39 -19.03 -11.80
N SER A 133 57.89 -17.85 -11.40
CA SER A 133 59.33 -17.65 -11.18
C SER A 133 59.84 -18.42 -9.96
N ASP A 134 59.00 -18.54 -8.94
CA ASP A 134 59.25 -19.37 -7.76
C ASP A 134 57.93 -19.87 -7.14
N LYS A 135 58.06 -20.79 -6.20
CA LYS A 135 56.93 -21.43 -5.53
C LYS A 135 56.16 -20.47 -4.60
N GLU A 136 56.83 -19.49 -4.01
CA GLU A 136 56.22 -18.55 -3.07
C GLU A 136 55.30 -17.57 -3.81
N ILE A 137 55.78 -16.99 -4.91
CA ILE A 137 55.00 -16.10 -5.77
C ILE A 137 53.79 -16.84 -6.35
N LEU A 138 53.98 -18.08 -6.82
CA LEU A 138 52.88 -18.90 -7.33
C LEU A 138 51.80 -19.14 -6.26
N ASN A 139 52.21 -19.59 -5.07
CA ASN A 139 51.27 -19.86 -3.97
C ASN A 139 50.53 -18.60 -3.52
N ASN A 140 51.22 -17.46 -3.45
CA ASN A 140 50.60 -16.17 -3.13
C ASN A 140 49.57 -15.76 -4.18
N ALA A 141 49.87 -15.95 -5.47
CA ALA A 141 48.93 -15.64 -6.54
C ALA A 141 47.69 -16.55 -6.52
N LEU A 142 47.88 -17.86 -6.25
CA LEU A 142 46.79 -18.82 -6.10
C LEU A 142 45.91 -18.48 -4.89
N GLY A 143 46.51 -18.17 -3.75
CA GLY A 143 45.79 -17.74 -2.56
C GLY A 143 44.98 -16.47 -2.81
N ALA A 144 45.59 -15.46 -3.45
CA ALA A 144 44.89 -14.23 -3.82
C ALA A 144 43.73 -14.47 -4.80
N SER A 145 43.89 -15.39 -5.76
CA SER A 145 42.82 -15.77 -6.69
C SER A 145 41.66 -16.44 -5.96
N HIS A 146 41.96 -17.34 -5.03
CA HIS A 146 40.97 -18.04 -4.22
C HIS A 146 40.18 -17.08 -3.32
N ASP A 147 40.88 -16.19 -2.60
CA ASP A 147 40.26 -15.17 -1.76
C ASP A 147 39.34 -14.25 -2.59
N ALA A 148 39.76 -13.88 -3.79
CA ALA A 148 38.96 -13.06 -4.69
C ALA A 148 37.69 -13.77 -5.17
N HIS A 149 37.76 -15.07 -5.48
CA HIS A 149 36.59 -15.87 -5.85
C HIS A 149 35.61 -16.02 -4.68
N LEU A 150 36.11 -16.35 -3.48
CA LEU A 150 35.26 -16.45 -2.29
C LEU A 150 34.56 -15.13 -1.98
N LEU A 151 35.29 -14.01 -2.04
CA LEU A 151 34.70 -12.68 -1.86
C LEU A 151 33.60 -12.40 -2.88
N ALA A 152 33.81 -12.77 -4.15
CA ALA A 152 32.80 -12.58 -5.19
C ALA A 152 31.53 -13.42 -4.92
N ILE A 153 31.69 -14.64 -4.40
CA ILE A 153 30.58 -15.52 -3.99
C ILE A 153 29.82 -14.89 -2.82
N ASP A 154 30.53 -14.47 -1.77
CA ASP A 154 29.94 -13.85 -0.56
C ASP A 154 29.16 -12.57 -0.90
N VAL A 155 29.75 -11.68 -1.69
CA VAL A 155 29.10 -10.43 -2.13
C VAL A 155 27.81 -10.74 -2.91
N ARG A 156 27.78 -11.82 -3.69
CA ARG A 156 26.56 -12.22 -4.41
C ARG A 156 25.52 -12.84 -3.51
N GLU A 157 25.90 -13.63 -2.52
CA GLU A 157 24.96 -14.14 -1.51
C GLU A 157 24.31 -12.96 -0.76
N ASP A 158 25.12 -12.06 -0.21
CA ASP A 158 24.64 -10.90 0.54
C ASP A 158 23.72 -10.01 -0.30
N THR A 159 24.07 -9.78 -1.57
CA THR A 159 23.23 -9.00 -2.50
C THR A 159 21.88 -9.66 -2.69
N LEU A 160 21.84 -10.99 -2.88
CA LEU A 160 20.59 -11.73 -3.12
C LEU A 160 19.72 -11.70 -1.87
N VAL A 161 20.28 -12.04 -0.72
CA VAL A 161 19.56 -12.06 0.57
C VAL A 161 19.05 -10.67 0.92
N GLY A 162 19.90 -9.65 0.79
CA GLY A 162 19.53 -8.26 1.04
C GLY A 162 18.39 -7.77 0.15
N LYS A 163 18.45 -8.07 -1.16
CA LYS A 163 17.37 -7.72 -2.09
C LYS A 163 16.06 -8.45 -1.81
N ALA A 164 16.11 -9.74 -1.50
CA ALA A 164 14.92 -10.52 -1.18
C ALA A 164 14.21 -9.98 0.07
N ARG A 165 14.98 -9.72 1.15
CA ARG A 165 14.44 -9.14 2.39
C ARG A 165 13.90 -7.72 2.20
N SER A 166 14.63 -6.88 1.46
CA SER A 166 14.18 -5.52 1.17
C SER A 166 12.91 -5.51 0.34
N TRP A 167 12.81 -6.39 -0.67
CA TRP A 167 11.60 -6.56 -1.47
C TRP A 167 10.40 -6.96 -0.62
N LEU A 168 10.55 -7.98 0.25
CA LEU A 168 9.50 -8.42 1.17
C LEU A 168 9.03 -7.27 2.06
N HIS A 169 9.96 -6.56 2.71
CA HIS A 169 9.65 -5.44 3.58
C HIS A 169 8.90 -4.33 2.84
N ASN A 170 9.35 -3.97 1.64
CA ASN A 170 8.73 -2.92 0.83
C ASN A 170 7.32 -3.33 0.36
N LEU A 171 7.12 -4.61 0.01
CA LEU A 171 5.83 -5.14 -0.41
C LEU A 171 4.81 -5.06 0.73
N VAL A 172 5.13 -5.62 1.89
CA VAL A 172 4.25 -5.65 3.06
C VAL A 172 3.93 -4.23 3.53
N SER A 173 4.96 -3.41 3.75
CA SER A 173 4.78 -2.02 4.16
C SER A 173 3.97 -1.21 3.15
N GLY A 174 4.13 -1.53 1.86
CA GLY A 174 3.34 -0.94 0.78
C GLY A 174 1.86 -1.26 0.89
N LEU A 175 1.51 -2.53 1.13
CA LEU A 175 0.12 -2.99 1.29
C LEU A 175 -0.55 -2.36 2.51
N THR A 176 0.09 -2.41 3.68
CA THR A 176 -0.44 -1.78 4.91
C THR A 176 -0.66 -0.27 4.69
N ARG A 177 0.29 0.41 4.07
CA ARG A 177 0.15 1.85 3.79
C ARG A 177 -1.01 2.12 2.82
N GLN A 178 -1.18 1.30 1.80
CA GLN A 178 -2.28 1.44 0.85
C GLN A 178 -3.63 1.25 1.54
N GLU A 179 -3.75 0.28 2.44
CA GLU A 179 -4.98 0.04 3.18
C GLU A 179 -5.34 1.20 4.13
N VAL A 180 -4.35 1.73 4.87
CA VAL A 180 -4.56 2.92 5.69
C VAL A 180 -5.01 4.13 4.84
N MET A 181 -4.44 4.31 3.65
CA MET A 181 -4.83 5.39 2.75
C MET A 181 -6.24 5.17 2.16
N ARG A 182 -6.59 3.92 1.82
CA ARG A 182 -7.94 3.54 1.37
C ARG A 182 -8.96 3.88 2.44
N ASN A 183 -8.76 3.40 3.67
CA ASN A 183 -9.68 3.63 4.78
C ASN A 183 -9.89 5.12 5.05
N ARG A 184 -8.79 5.90 5.12
CA ARG A 184 -8.88 7.36 5.27
C ARG A 184 -9.64 8.02 4.13
N GLY A 185 -9.38 7.60 2.89
CA GLY A 185 -10.10 8.10 1.72
C GLY A 185 -11.59 7.81 1.78
N LYS A 186 -11.98 6.60 2.23
CA LYS A 186 -13.38 6.20 2.39
C LYS A 186 -14.08 6.92 3.52
N VAL A 187 -13.41 7.14 4.65
CA VAL A 187 -13.96 7.97 5.74
C VAL A 187 -14.20 9.40 5.26
N LEU A 188 -13.27 9.99 4.49
CA LEU A 188 -13.47 11.32 3.90
C LEU A 188 -14.64 11.35 2.91
N GLU A 189 -14.76 10.33 2.06
CA GLU A 189 -15.88 10.19 1.11
C GLU A 189 -17.23 10.08 1.83
N ILE A 190 -17.30 9.31 2.93
CA ILE A 190 -18.50 9.20 3.77
C ILE A 190 -18.88 10.56 4.35
N ASN A 191 -17.92 11.31 4.91
CA ASN A 191 -18.21 12.63 5.46
C ASN A 191 -18.66 13.61 4.37
N HIS A 192 -17.97 13.63 3.23
CA HIS A 192 -18.33 14.48 2.11
C HIS A 192 -19.74 14.19 1.57
N PHE A 193 -20.11 12.90 1.50
CA PHE A 193 -21.47 12.50 1.14
C PHE A 193 -22.50 13.08 2.11
N LEU A 194 -22.25 13.01 3.43
CA LEU A 194 -23.17 13.58 4.42
C LEU A 194 -23.29 15.10 4.30
N ASP A 195 -22.18 15.80 4.05
CA ASP A 195 -22.18 17.24 3.91
C ASP A 195 -23.07 17.66 2.72
N ILE A 196 -22.91 16.99 1.56
CA ILE A 196 -23.78 17.20 0.40
C ILE A 196 -25.24 16.96 0.75
N GLN A 197 -25.54 15.89 1.49
CA GLN A 197 -26.92 15.57 1.85
C GLN A 197 -27.51 16.61 2.82
N ARG A 198 -26.71 17.12 3.77
CA ARG A 198 -27.14 18.19 4.66
C ARG A 198 -27.38 19.48 3.90
N GLU A 199 -26.45 19.89 3.03
CA GLU A 199 -26.59 21.07 2.17
C GLU A 199 -27.86 20.99 1.30
N GLU A 200 -28.12 19.85 0.67
CA GLU A 200 -29.30 19.63 -0.16
C GLU A 200 -30.62 19.81 0.62
N PHE A 201 -30.65 19.36 1.88
CA PHE A 201 -31.81 19.56 2.75
C PHE A 201 -31.91 20.99 3.28
N GLU A 202 -30.79 21.62 3.64
CA GLU A 202 -30.73 23.02 4.08
C GLU A 202 -31.20 23.97 2.97
N GLU A 203 -30.83 23.71 1.71
CA GLU A 203 -31.34 24.43 0.56
C GLU A 203 -32.87 24.36 0.51
N LEU A 204 -33.44 23.15 0.58
CA LEU A 204 -34.89 22.94 0.58
C LEU A 204 -35.58 23.63 1.77
N HIS A 205 -34.97 23.57 2.95
CA HIS A 205 -35.45 24.20 4.17
C HIS A 205 -35.39 25.74 4.10
N SER A 206 -34.36 26.31 3.46
CA SER A 206 -34.18 27.75 3.32
C SER A 206 -35.27 28.40 2.46
N TYR A 207 -35.74 27.70 1.41
CA TYR A 207 -36.85 28.16 0.57
C TYR A 207 -38.16 28.31 1.36
N LEU A 208 -38.34 27.58 2.45
CA LEU A 208 -39.54 27.59 3.31
C LEU A 208 -39.50 28.66 4.40
N THR A 209 -38.31 29.18 4.72
CA THR A 209 -38.09 30.17 5.78
C THR A 209 -37.90 31.60 5.26
N LEU A 210 -37.88 31.79 3.94
CA LEU A 210 -37.92 33.14 3.36
C LEU A 210 -39.29 33.77 3.67
N PRO A 211 -39.35 34.99 4.24
CA PRO A 211 -40.62 35.64 4.49
C PRO A 211 -41.32 35.91 3.16
N ALA A 212 -42.58 35.48 3.03
CA ALA A 212 -43.51 35.93 1.99
C ALA A 212 -43.78 37.46 2.01
N THR A 213 -43.01 38.25 2.77
CA THR A 213 -43.23 39.69 3.00
C THR A 213 -42.36 40.62 2.16
N LEU A 214 -41.39 40.13 1.37
CA LEU A 214 -40.61 41.01 0.49
C LEU A 214 -41.38 41.49 -0.75
N GLU A 215 -42.48 40.81 -1.14
CA GLU A 215 -43.36 41.27 -2.23
C GLU A 215 -44.45 42.25 -1.78
N THR A 216 -44.79 42.27 -0.48
CA THR A 216 -45.82 43.19 0.05
C THR A 216 -45.25 44.58 0.37
N ASP A 217 -44.00 44.67 0.84
CA ASP A 217 -43.38 45.97 1.16
C ASP A 217 -42.94 46.76 -0.08
N LEU A 218 -42.62 46.09 -1.20
CA LEU A 218 -42.27 46.75 -2.47
C LEU A 218 -43.49 47.37 -3.17
N ASN A 219 -44.67 46.75 -3.02
CA ASN A 219 -45.93 47.28 -3.55
C ASN A 219 -46.54 48.40 -2.66
N ALA A 220 -46.16 48.46 -1.39
CA ALA A 220 -46.54 49.55 -0.47
C ALA A 220 -45.69 50.82 -0.66
N LEU A 221 -44.49 50.71 -1.27
CA LEU A 221 -43.60 51.84 -1.56
C LEU A 221 -43.84 52.48 -2.94
N LEU A 222 -44.74 51.92 -3.76
CA LEU A 222 -45.05 52.38 -5.13
C LEU A 222 -46.49 52.90 -5.32
N ASN A 223 -47.27 53.06 -4.25
CA ASN A 223 -48.55 53.77 -4.21
C ASN A 223 -48.50 54.96 -3.24
#